data_AF-A0A7V2EZS2-F1
#
_entry.id   AF-A0A7V2EZS2-F1
#
_cell.length_a   1.000
_cell.length_b   1.000
_cell.length_c   1.000
_cell.angle_alpha   90.00
_cell.angle_beta   90.00
_cell.angle_gamma   90.00
#
_symmetry.space_group_name_H-M   'P 1'
#
loop_
_entity.id
_entity.type
_entity.pdbx_description
1 polymer ?
#
loop_
_entity_poly.entity_id
_entity_poly.type
_entity_poly.pdbx_seq_one_letter_code
_entity_poly.pdbx_strand_id
1 'polypeptide(L)'
;MHFIIHCTDKPGHAQVRADNRPDHVDYLKSNRGHILTAGPTLDEDGDGMNGSLLIMDFPDRAAVEIFAAEDPYAKAGLFESVVIKPWKMVIAPE
;
A
#
# COMPACT_ATOMS: atom_id res chain seq x y z
N MET A 1 -4.66 -14.68 -6.54
CA MET A 1 -4.65 -13.73 -7.67
C MET A 1 -3.84 -12.53 -7.25
N HIS A 2 -3.02 -11.98 -8.15
CA HIS A 2 -2.28 -10.77 -7.81
C HIS A 2 -3.14 -9.52 -8.01
N PHE A 3 -2.98 -8.57 -7.09
CA PHE A 3 -3.59 -7.26 -7.15
C PHE A 3 -2.52 -6.19 -6.98
N ILE A 4 -2.65 -5.09 -7.72
CA ILE A 4 -1.99 -3.84 -7.36
C ILE A 4 -2.88 -3.06 -6.39
N ILE A 5 -2.27 -2.46 -5.39
CA ILE A 5 -2.86 -1.47 -4.49
C ILE A 5 -1.99 -0.23 -4.62
N HIS A 6 -2.54 0.82 -5.23
CA HIS A 6 -1.85 2.09 -5.40
C HIS A 6 -2.61 3.17 -4.64
N CYS A 7 -1.95 3.73 -3.62
CA CYS A 7 -2.49 4.75 -2.76
C CYS A 7 -1.75 6.07 -2.98
N THR A 8 -2.49 7.18 -3.01
CA THR A 8 -1.93 8.53 -3.03
C THR A 8 -2.21 9.20 -1.71
N ASP A 9 -1.19 9.75 -1.05
CA ASP A 9 -1.34 10.47 0.22
C ASP A 9 -1.97 11.85 -0.04
N LYS A 10 -2.77 12.35 0.91
CA LYS A 10 -3.30 13.72 0.84
C LYS A 10 -2.18 14.76 0.89
N PRO A 11 -2.29 15.88 0.17
CA PRO A 11 -1.38 17.01 0.32
C PRO A 11 -1.28 17.46 1.80
N GLY A 12 -0.05 17.74 2.26
CA GLY A 12 0.20 18.20 3.64
C GLY A 12 0.04 17.14 4.74
N HIS A 13 -0.15 15.86 4.41
CA HIS A 13 -0.33 14.78 5.41
C HIS A 13 0.93 13.97 5.71
N ALA A 14 2.12 14.51 5.42
CA ALA A 14 3.39 13.83 5.70
C ALA A 14 3.57 13.45 7.19
N GLN A 15 3.07 14.28 8.12
CA GLN A 15 3.12 13.96 9.55
C GLN A 15 2.18 12.80 9.91
N VAL A 16 0.96 12.78 9.37
CA VAL A 16 0.02 11.66 9.56
C VAL A 16 0.65 10.35 9.11
N ARG A 17 1.37 10.37 7.97
CA ARG A 17 2.15 9.23 7.51
C ARG A 17 3.23 8.85 8.51
N ALA A 18 4.06 9.80 8.94
CA ALA A 18 5.15 9.52 9.88
C ALA A 18 4.65 8.90 11.19
N ASP A 19 3.58 9.44 11.76
CA ASP A 19 3.01 9.00 13.04
C ASP A 19 2.44 7.57 12.97
N ASN A 20 1.83 7.21 11.83
CA ASN A 20 1.17 5.91 11.65
C ASN A 20 2.07 4.86 10.95
N ARG A 21 3.27 5.25 10.50
CA ARG A 21 4.18 4.37 9.75
C ARG A 21 4.60 3.11 10.52
N PRO A 22 4.93 3.16 11.82
CA PRO A 22 5.29 1.96 12.57
C PRO A 22 4.18 0.90 12.53
N ASP A 23 2.94 1.32 12.82
CA ASP A 23 1.77 0.43 12.83
C ASP A 23 1.46 -0.12 11.43
N HIS A 24 1.54 0.73 10.41
CA HIS A 24 1.39 0.31 9.02
C HIS A 24 2.43 -0.76 8.64
N VAL A 25 3.71 -0.54 8.97
CA VAL A 25 4.78 -1.49 8.67
C VAL A 25 4.59 -2.81 9.41
N ASP A 26 4.15 -2.78 10.66
CA ASP A 26 3.87 -4.01 11.42
C ASP A 26 2.64 -4.75 10.88
N TYR A 27 1.62 -4.02 10.42
CA TYR A 27 0.50 -4.59 9.67
C TYR A 27 0.96 -5.28 8.38
N LEU A 28 1.84 -4.64 7.59
CA LEU A 28 2.44 -5.29 6.41
C LEU A 28 3.26 -6.53 6.76
N LYS A 29 4.07 -6.50 7.83
CA LYS A 29 4.83 -7.67 8.29
C LYS A 29 3.91 -8.82 8.69
N SER A 30 2.79 -8.53 9.34
CA SER A 30 1.80 -9.55 9.72
C SER A 30 1.15 -10.21 8.49
N ASN A 31 1.07 -9.49 7.36
CA ASN A 31 0.54 -9.96 6.09
C ASN A 31 1.64 -10.37 5.09
N ARG A 32 2.88 -10.58 5.53
CA ARG A 32 4.04 -10.80 4.66
C ARG A 32 3.87 -11.96 3.67
N GLY A 33 3.10 -12.99 4.04
CA GLY A 33 2.80 -14.13 3.16
C GLY A 33 2.03 -13.75 1.88
N HIS A 34 1.35 -12.61 1.87
CA HIS A 34 0.62 -12.10 0.71
C HIS A 34 1.47 -11.14 -0.15
N ILE A 35 2.62 -10.66 0.34
CA ILE A 35 3.35 -9.55 -0.30
C ILE A 35 4.33 -10.10 -1.35
N LEU A 36 4.17 -9.69 -2.60
CA LEU A 36 5.19 -9.83 -3.64
C LEU A 36 6.19 -8.68 -3.54
N THR A 37 5.69 -7.45 -3.45
CA THR A 37 6.48 -6.25 -3.19
C THR A 37 5.60 -5.17 -2.56
N ALA A 38 6.18 -4.32 -1.72
CA ALA A 38 5.51 -3.20 -1.10
C ALA A 38 6.51 -2.08 -0.80
N GLY A 39 6.13 -0.84 -1.09
CA GLY A 39 6.97 0.32 -0.82
C GLY A 39 6.23 1.65 -0.97
N PRO A 40 6.81 2.73 -0.45
CA PRO A 40 6.30 4.08 -0.70
C PRO A 40 6.52 4.47 -2.16
N THR A 41 5.58 5.22 -2.73
CA THR A 41 5.91 6.10 -3.86
C THR A 41 6.60 7.35 -3.31
N LEU A 42 7.46 7.94 -4.13
CA LEU A 42 8.27 9.11 -3.76
C LEU A 42 7.86 10.30 -4.64
N ASP A 43 8.14 11.50 -4.17
CA ASP A 43 8.18 12.70 -5.00
C ASP A 43 9.34 12.63 -6.02
N GLU A 44 9.37 13.60 -6.93
CA GLU A 44 10.37 13.62 -8.02
C GLU A 44 11.80 13.80 -7.49
N ASP A 45 11.96 14.45 -6.34
CA ASP A 45 13.25 14.64 -5.67
C ASP A 45 13.74 13.37 -4.94
N GLY A 46 12.84 12.41 -4.69
CA GLY A 46 13.14 11.10 -4.12
C GLY A 46 13.20 11.07 -2.60
N ASP A 47 12.92 12.18 -1.92
CA ASP A 47 13.06 12.31 -0.47
C ASP A 47 11.69 12.21 0.24
N GLY A 48 10.63 12.71 -0.39
CA GLY A 48 9.29 12.75 0.21
C GLY A 48 8.44 11.55 -0.19
N MET A 49 7.98 10.78 0.80
CA MET A 49 6.99 9.72 0.54
C MET A 49 5.61 10.36 0.31
N ASN A 50 4.97 10.04 -0.82
CA ASN A 50 3.70 10.65 -1.26
C ASN A 50 2.59 9.63 -1.56
N GLY A 51 2.79 8.38 -1.17
CA GLY A 51 1.84 7.31 -1.41
C GLY A 51 2.44 5.94 -1.09
N SER A 52 1.74 4.91 -1.56
CA SER A 52 2.13 3.51 -1.38
C SER A 52 1.78 2.70 -2.61
N LEU A 53 2.68 1.80 -3.01
CA LEU A 53 2.43 0.79 -4.03
C LEU A 53 2.70 -0.58 -3.43
N LEU A 54 1.68 -1.45 -3.50
CA LEU A 54 1.77 -2.83 -3.08
C LEU A 54 1.32 -3.74 -4.22
N ILE A 55 2.04 -4.84 -4.41
CA ILE A 55 1.61 -5.96 -5.26
C ILE A 55 1.47 -7.17 -4.35
N MET A 56 0.26 -7.70 -4.26
CA MET A 56 -0.08 -8.71 -3.26
C MET A 56 -0.93 -9.84 -3.85
N ASP A 57 -0.80 -11.04 -3.31
CA ASP A 57 -1.61 -12.21 -3.66
C ASP A 57 -2.78 -12.38 -2.70
N PHE A 58 -4.00 -12.33 -3.24
CA PHE A 58 -5.25 -12.52 -2.50
C PHE A 58 -6.19 -13.48 -3.25
N PRO A 59 -7.11 -14.18 -2.56
CA PRO A 59 -8.03 -15.11 -3.21
C PRO A 59 -8.99 -14.41 -4.17
N ASP A 60 -9.42 -13.19 -3.83
CA ASP A 60 -10.39 -12.39 -4.60
C ASP A 60 -10.28 -10.89 -4.30
N ARG A 61 -11.13 -10.10 -4.96
CA ARG A 61 -11.18 -8.63 -4.81
C ARG A 61 -11.66 -8.19 -3.43
N ALA A 62 -12.60 -8.90 -2.82
CA ALA A 62 -13.16 -8.51 -1.53
C ALA A 62 -12.10 -8.65 -0.42
N ALA A 63 -11.28 -9.71 -0.46
CA ALA A 63 -10.19 -9.93 0.48
C ALA A 63 -9.14 -8.81 0.44
N VAL A 64 -8.73 -8.35 -0.75
CA VAL A 64 -7.76 -7.25 -0.87
C VAL A 64 -8.37 -5.89 -0.50
N GLU A 65 -9.67 -5.67 -0.76
CA GLU A 65 -10.38 -4.46 -0.33
C GLU A 65 -10.47 -4.37 1.20
N ILE A 66 -10.75 -5.48 1.88
CA ILE A 66 -10.72 -5.56 3.35
C ILE A 66 -9.32 -5.28 3.87
N PHE A 67 -8.30 -5.92 3.30
CA PHE A 67 -6.91 -5.66 3.70
C PHE A 67 -6.54 -4.17 3.58
N ALA A 68 -6.92 -3.52 2.48
CA ALA A 68 -6.62 -2.12 2.23
C ALA A 68 -7.40 -1.17 3.17
N ALA A 69 -8.64 -1.51 3.51
CA ALA A 69 -9.45 -0.73 4.46
C ALA A 69 -8.98 -0.87 5.90
N GLU A 70 -8.42 -2.02 6.26
CA GLU A 70 -7.93 -2.31 7.62
C GLU A 70 -6.54 -1.74 7.91
N ASP A 71 -5.83 -1.27 6.88
CA ASP A 71 -4.51 -0.64 6.98
C ASP A 71 -4.54 0.58 7.94
N PRO A 72 -3.60 0.68 8.90
CA PRO A 72 -3.48 1.85 9.78
C PRO A 72 -3.46 3.20 9.05
N TYR A 73 -2.83 3.29 7.88
CA TYR A 73 -2.87 4.51 7.06
C TYR A 73 -4.26 4.85 6.53
N ALA A 74 -5.02 3.84 6.11
CA ALA A 74 -6.39 4.04 5.65
C ALA A 74 -7.29 4.51 6.81
N LYS A 75 -7.16 3.87 7.98
CA LYS A 75 -7.90 4.25 9.21
C LYS A 75 -7.51 5.64 9.73
N ALA A 76 -6.26 6.05 9.56
CA ALA A 76 -5.79 7.39 9.88
C ALA A 76 -6.25 8.46 8.87
N GLY A 77 -6.92 8.06 7.78
CA GLY A 77 -7.40 8.98 6.75
C GLY A 77 -6.27 9.61 5.93
N LEU A 78 -5.12 8.95 5.82
CA LEU A 78 -3.95 9.45 5.10
C LEU A 78 -4.20 9.60 3.60
N PHE A 79 -4.86 8.62 2.99
CA PHE A 79 -4.97 8.52 1.53
C PHE A 79 -6.03 9.47 0.97
N GLU A 80 -5.67 10.18 -0.10
CA GLU A 80 -6.59 10.90 -0.97
C GLU A 80 -7.32 9.92 -1.90
N SER A 81 -6.59 8.91 -2.40
CA SER A 81 -7.16 7.88 -3.25
C SER A 81 -6.52 6.52 -3.01
N VAL A 82 -7.30 5.46 -3.23
CA VAL A 82 -6.87 4.06 -3.19
C VAL A 82 -7.39 3.37 -4.45
N VAL A 83 -6.48 2.85 -5.27
CA VAL A 83 -6.79 2.16 -6.52
C VAL A 83 -6.35 0.71 -6.42
N ILE A 84 -7.33 -0.20 -6.50
CA ILE A 84 -7.09 -1.65 -6.48
C ILE A 84 -7.40 -2.22 -7.87
N LYS A 85 -6.47 -2.97 -8.48
CA LYS A 85 -6.74 -3.65 -9.78
C LYS A 85 -6.17 -5.07 -9.80
N PRO A 86 -6.86 -6.05 -10.41
CA PRO A 86 -6.24 -7.33 -10.73
C PRO A 86 -5.00 -7.11 -11.60
N TRP A 87 -3.95 -7.87 -11.34
CA TRP A 87 -2.68 -7.77 -12.03
C TRP A 87 -2.13 -9.16 -12.36
N LYS A 88 -1.37 -9.25 -13.45
CA LYS A 88 -0.73 -10.49 -13.87
C LYS A 88 0.76 -10.24 -14.02
N MET A 89 1.55 -10.95 -13.22
CA MET A 89 3.00 -11.02 -13.42
C MET A 89 3.29 -11.74 -14.74
N VAL A 90 4.01 -11.06 -15.64
CA VAL A 90 4.44 -11.64 -16.92
C VAL A 90 5.93 -12.02 -16.86
N ILE A 91 6.72 -11.23 -16.14
CA ILE A 91 8.15 -11.46 -15.89
C ILE A 91 8.36 -11.28 -14.39
N ALA A 92 8.96 -12.27 -13.74
CA ALA A 92 9.35 -12.21 -12.34
C ALA A 92 10.80 -11.69 -12.23
N PRO A 93 11.18 -11.05 -11.10
CA PRO A 93 12.59 -10.83 -10.80
C PRO A 93 13.32 -12.18 -10.73
N GLU A 94 14.58 -12.20 -11.20
CA GLU A 94 15.48 -13.36 -11.07
C GLU A 94 15.88 -13.64 -9.61
#